data_AF-A0AAP0WQY0-F1
#
_entry.id   AF-A0AAP0WQY0-F1
#
_cell.length_a   1.000
_cell.length_b   1.000
_cell.length_c   1.000
_cell.angle_alpha   90.00
_cell.angle_beta   90.00
_cell.angle_gamma   90.00
#
_symmetry.space_group_name_H-M   'P 1'
#
loop_
_entity.id
_entity.type
_entity.pdbx_description
1 polymer ?
#
loop_
_entity_poly.entity_id
_entity_poly.type
_entity_poly.pdbx_seq_one_letter_code
_entity_poly.pdbx_strand_id
1 'polypeptide(L)'
;MSLPPIECIYITDEFLREWKSGNPTFKAPGPVPVPMLRFLYELCWTMVRGELPFQKCKALLDSVEFSDKVSDKELGSSFADAVTQMAQDLTMPGDYRARLTKLAKWLVESALVPLRLFQERCEEEFLWEAEMIKIKAQELKGKEVRVNTRLLYQQTKFNLLREESEGYAKLVTLLCRGSEASTENASAATIGIIKSLIGHFDLDPNRVFDIVLECFELQPDNNIFLELIPIFPKSHASQILGFKFQYYQRMEVNSSVPFGLYQLTALLVKEEFMDLDCIYAHLLPKDDEAFEHYNSFSAKRLDEANKIGKINLAATGKDLMDDEKQGDVTIDLFTALDMETEAVAERFPELENNQTLGLLTGFLYVDDWYHAHILFDRLSPLNPVAHIQICNGLFR
;
A
#
# COMPACT_ATOMS: atom_id res chain seq x y z
N MET A 1 -40.74 20.70 25.28
CA MET A 1 -40.44 22.14 25.21
C MET A 1 -40.63 22.54 23.76
N SER A 2 -41.72 23.25 23.44
CA SER A 2 -41.99 23.72 22.07
C SER A 2 -40.97 24.79 21.71
N LEU A 3 -40.34 24.68 20.53
CA LEU A 3 -39.51 25.74 19.97
C LEU A 3 -40.25 27.09 20.04
N PRO A 4 -39.56 28.19 20.40
CA PRO A 4 -40.20 29.51 20.40
C PRO A 4 -40.78 29.77 19.01
N PRO A 5 -42.00 30.33 18.92
CA PRO A 5 -42.59 30.59 17.64
C PRO A 5 -41.71 31.58 16.88
N ILE A 6 -41.23 31.19 15.68
CA ILE A 6 -40.61 32.13 14.76
C ILE A 6 -41.57 33.31 14.59
N GLU A 7 -41.11 34.51 14.94
CA GLU A 7 -41.81 35.75 14.60
C GLU A 7 -41.71 35.91 13.07
N CYS A 8 -42.76 35.50 12.37
CA CYS A 8 -42.89 35.69 10.94
C CYS A 8 -43.15 37.18 10.68
N ILE A 9 -42.20 37.85 10.04
CA ILE A 9 -42.28 39.29 9.76
C ILE A 9 -43.05 39.53 8.46
N TYR A 10 -42.97 38.60 7.51
CA TYR A 10 -43.52 38.75 6.17
C TYR A 10 -44.70 37.82 5.90
N ILE A 11 -44.77 36.67 6.57
CA ILE A 11 -45.92 35.76 6.54
C ILE A 11 -46.75 35.93 7.81
N THR A 12 -47.58 36.96 7.86
CA THR A 12 -48.44 37.24 9.02
C THR A 12 -49.68 36.33 9.06
N ASP A 13 -50.27 36.16 10.25
CA ASP A 13 -51.51 35.38 10.44
C ASP A 13 -52.69 35.89 9.58
N GLU A 14 -52.70 37.18 9.24
CA GLU A 14 -53.67 37.80 8.34
C GLU A 14 -53.46 37.35 6.88
N PHE A 15 -52.21 37.33 6.42
CA PHE A 15 -51.82 36.82 5.10
C PHE A 15 -52.20 35.34 4.92
N LEU A 16 -52.04 34.55 5.98
CA LEU A 16 -52.41 33.12 6.02
C LEU A 16 -53.93 32.90 6.00
N ARG A 17 -54.72 33.77 6.64
CA ARG A 17 -56.19 33.68 6.64
C ARG A 17 -56.78 34.02 5.28
N GLU A 18 -56.31 35.09 4.63
CA GLU A 18 -56.85 35.54 3.33
C GLU A 18 -56.54 34.57 2.17
N TRP A 19 -55.39 33.88 2.23
CA TRP A 19 -55.03 32.87 1.24
C TRP A 19 -55.64 31.48 1.49
N LYS A 20 -56.01 31.17 2.75
CA LYS A 20 -56.89 30.02 3.05
C LYS A 20 -58.29 30.20 2.48
N SER A 21 -58.80 31.44 2.44
CA SER A 21 -60.08 31.78 1.79
C SER A 21 -60.05 31.81 0.25
N GLY A 22 -58.89 31.59 -0.38
CA GLY A 22 -58.81 31.33 -1.83
C GLY A 22 -58.90 32.55 -2.73
N ASN A 23 -58.42 33.72 -2.30
CA ASN A 23 -58.35 34.91 -3.16
C ASN A 23 -57.08 34.87 -4.03
N PRO A 24 -57.19 34.72 -5.38
CA PRO A 24 -56.03 34.64 -6.28
C PRO A 24 -55.42 36.02 -6.64
N THR A 25 -56.02 37.11 -6.15
CA THR A 25 -55.67 38.51 -6.49
C THR A 25 -54.97 39.26 -5.36
N PHE A 26 -54.64 38.61 -4.25
CA PHE A 26 -54.00 39.28 -3.12
C PHE A 26 -52.49 39.44 -3.37
N LYS A 27 -52.08 40.65 -3.77
CA LYS A 27 -50.69 41.12 -3.66
C LYS A 27 -50.43 41.48 -2.19
N ALA A 28 -49.29 41.04 -1.64
CA ALA A 28 -48.89 41.29 -0.26
C ALA A 28 -49.01 42.77 0.16
N PRO A 29 -49.25 43.07 1.44
CA PRO A 29 -49.50 44.43 1.89
C PRO A 29 -48.21 45.25 1.88
N GLY A 30 -48.08 46.15 0.90
CA GLY A 30 -47.24 47.35 0.99
C GLY A 30 -45.82 47.30 0.38
N PRO A 31 -45.22 48.48 0.10
CA PRO A 31 -44.21 48.70 -0.96
C PRO A 31 -42.77 48.49 -0.47
N VAL A 32 -42.52 47.48 0.36
CA VAL A 32 -41.18 47.20 0.87
C VAL A 32 -40.64 45.97 0.15
N PRO A 33 -39.52 46.09 -0.58
CA PRO A 33 -38.92 44.94 -1.24
C PRO A 33 -38.55 43.88 -0.19
N VAL A 34 -39.12 42.68 -0.32
CA VAL A 34 -38.97 41.61 0.67
C VAL A 34 -37.61 40.93 0.49
N PRO A 35 -36.80 40.76 1.55
CA PRO A 35 -35.57 39.97 1.49
C PRO A 35 -35.91 38.50 1.19
N MET A 36 -35.46 38.01 0.02
CA MET A 36 -35.77 36.68 -0.50
C MET A 36 -35.49 35.58 0.53
N LEU A 37 -34.29 35.55 1.12
CA LEU A 37 -33.89 34.49 2.05
C LEU A 37 -34.80 34.40 3.27
N ARG A 38 -35.18 35.54 3.84
CA ARG A 38 -36.04 35.59 5.02
C ARG A 38 -37.46 35.12 4.69
N PHE A 39 -37.99 35.56 3.55
CA PHE A 39 -39.30 35.12 3.08
C PHE A 39 -39.35 33.62 2.79
N LEU A 40 -38.35 33.08 2.08
CA LEU A 40 -38.26 31.66 1.76
C LEU A 40 -38.15 30.80 3.02
N TYR A 41 -37.38 31.25 4.01
CA TYR A 41 -37.25 30.57 5.29
C TYR A 41 -38.57 30.56 6.08
N GLU A 42 -39.25 31.70 6.18
CA GLU A 42 -40.58 31.81 6.80
C GLU A 42 -41.62 30.93 6.06
N LEU A 43 -41.56 30.89 4.73
CA LEU A 43 -42.45 30.07 3.90
C LEU A 43 -42.23 28.57 4.15
N CYS A 44 -40.98 28.12 4.16
CA CYS A 44 -40.64 26.72 4.48
C CYS A 44 -41.12 26.35 5.88
N TRP A 45 -40.93 27.23 6.87
CA TRP A 45 -41.38 26.99 8.23
C TRP A 45 -42.91 26.91 8.36
N THR A 46 -43.63 27.79 7.67
CA THR A 46 -45.10 27.81 7.65
C THR A 46 -45.68 26.54 7.01
N MET A 47 -45.02 26.04 5.95
CA MET A 47 -45.36 24.77 5.32
C MET A 47 -45.07 23.57 6.25
N VAL A 48 -43.95 23.59 6.97
CA VAL A 48 -43.58 22.55 7.93
C VAL A 48 -44.51 22.51 9.14
N ARG A 49 -45.03 23.66 9.60
CA ARG A 49 -46.08 23.74 10.62
C ARG A 49 -47.43 23.18 10.16
N GLY A 50 -47.63 23.02 8.85
CA GLY A 50 -48.86 22.52 8.25
C GLY A 50 -49.92 23.61 8.08
N GLU A 51 -49.53 24.88 8.16
CA GLU A 51 -50.46 26.01 8.02
C GLU A 51 -50.80 26.30 6.55
N LEU A 52 -49.94 25.88 5.61
CA LEU A 52 -50.11 26.04 4.16
C LEU A 52 -49.90 24.71 3.40
N PRO A 53 -50.79 24.34 2.45
CA PRO A 53 -50.56 23.22 1.54
C PRO A 53 -49.40 23.47 0.56
N PHE A 54 -48.59 22.45 0.29
CA PHE A 54 -47.41 22.55 -0.59
C PHE A 54 -47.73 23.04 -2.00
N GLN A 55 -48.89 22.66 -2.55
CA GLN A 55 -49.33 23.04 -3.90
C GLN A 55 -49.47 24.57 -4.10
N LYS A 56 -49.66 25.34 -3.02
CA LYS A 56 -49.78 26.80 -3.08
C LYS A 56 -48.42 27.53 -3.12
N CYS A 57 -47.28 26.83 -3.01
CA CYS A 57 -45.95 27.45 -2.99
C CYS A 57 -45.65 28.27 -4.26
N LYS A 58 -45.93 27.69 -5.44
CA LYS A 58 -45.66 28.36 -6.73
C LYS A 58 -46.47 29.64 -6.88
N ALA A 59 -47.76 29.57 -6.57
CA ALA A 59 -48.65 30.72 -6.66
C ALA A 59 -48.27 31.84 -5.67
N LEU A 60 -47.68 31.49 -4.52
CA LEU A 60 -47.12 32.45 -3.56
C LEU A 60 -45.85 33.12 -4.09
N LEU A 61 -44.94 32.35 -4.69
CA LEU A 61 -43.72 32.88 -5.30
C LEU A 61 -44.02 33.83 -6.46
N ASP A 62 -45.03 33.53 -7.28
CA ASP A 62 -45.46 34.38 -8.40
C ASP A 62 -46.14 35.69 -7.93
N SER A 63 -46.62 35.73 -6.69
CA SER A 63 -47.36 36.88 -6.12
C SER A 63 -46.48 37.91 -5.41
N VAL A 64 -45.20 37.59 -5.17
CA VAL A 64 -44.27 38.39 -4.36
C VAL A 64 -43.25 39.09 -5.24
N GLU A 65 -43.09 40.40 -5.06
CA GLU A 65 -42.04 41.20 -5.71
C GLU A 65 -40.81 41.25 -4.77
N PHE A 66 -39.72 40.59 -5.16
CA PHE A 66 -38.47 40.57 -4.39
C PHE A 66 -37.63 41.84 -4.59
N SER A 67 -36.77 42.15 -3.62
CA SER A 67 -35.84 43.30 -3.68
C SER A 67 -34.88 43.27 -4.86
N ASP A 68 -34.43 42.08 -5.23
CA ASP A 68 -33.41 41.87 -6.26
C ASP A 68 -34.02 41.12 -7.46
N LYS A 69 -33.45 41.32 -8.65
CA LYS A 69 -33.81 40.52 -9.84
C LYS A 69 -33.26 39.11 -9.64
N VAL A 70 -34.04 38.25 -9.01
CA VAL A 70 -33.62 36.88 -8.72
C VAL A 70 -33.84 35.98 -9.93
N SER A 71 -32.82 35.22 -10.30
CA SER A 71 -32.97 34.14 -11.28
C SER A 71 -33.62 32.91 -10.65
N ASP A 72 -34.35 32.11 -11.44
CA ASP A 72 -34.96 30.85 -10.96
C ASP A 72 -33.93 29.89 -10.32
N LYS A 73 -32.66 29.98 -10.74
CA LYS A 73 -31.55 29.20 -10.18
C LYS A 73 -31.18 29.65 -8.76
N GLU A 74 -31.18 30.95 -8.49
CA GLU A 74 -30.88 31.52 -7.17
C GLU A 74 -32.03 31.27 -6.19
N LEU A 75 -33.29 31.32 -6.68
CA LEU A 75 -34.46 30.90 -5.90
C LEU A 75 -34.34 29.43 -5.49
N GLY A 76 -34.05 28.53 -6.43
CA GLY A 76 -33.85 27.11 -6.14
C GLY A 76 -32.71 26.84 -5.17
N SER A 77 -31.59 27.56 -5.31
CA SER A 77 -30.47 27.52 -4.35
C SER A 77 -30.88 27.96 -2.96
N SER A 78 -31.59 29.08 -2.85
CA SER A 78 -31.99 29.64 -1.57
C SER A 78 -33.02 28.77 -0.84
N PHE A 79 -33.91 28.13 -1.59
CA PHE A 79 -34.82 27.11 -1.05
C PHE A 79 -34.08 25.90 -0.51
N ALA A 80 -33.07 25.41 -1.26
CA ALA A 80 -32.25 24.29 -0.79
C ALA A 80 -31.52 24.64 0.51
N ASP A 81 -30.99 25.86 0.63
CA ASP A 81 -30.31 26.34 1.85
C ASP A 81 -31.28 26.43 3.04
N ALA A 82 -32.46 27.02 2.84
CA ALA A 82 -33.46 27.14 3.90
C ALA A 82 -33.91 25.77 4.43
N VAL A 83 -34.21 24.82 3.54
CA VAL A 83 -34.59 23.46 3.89
C VAL A 83 -33.44 22.70 4.55
N THR A 84 -32.21 22.87 4.07
CA THR A 84 -31.02 22.23 4.65
C THR A 84 -30.76 22.73 6.07
N GLN A 85 -30.83 24.06 6.28
CA GLN A 85 -30.66 24.66 7.61
C GLN A 85 -31.75 24.18 8.58
N MET A 86 -32.98 24.00 8.11
CA MET A 86 -34.05 23.42 8.93
C MET A 86 -33.81 21.93 9.24
N ALA A 87 -33.25 21.17 8.30
CA ALA A 87 -32.98 19.74 8.48
C ALA A 87 -31.89 19.46 9.53
N GLN A 88 -30.96 20.39 9.73
CA GLN A 88 -29.91 20.33 10.77
C GLN A 88 -30.43 20.50 12.20
N ASP A 89 -31.67 20.98 12.38
CA ASP A 89 -32.25 21.12 13.71
C ASP A 89 -32.67 19.76 14.28
N LEU A 90 -31.78 19.18 15.11
CA LEU A 90 -32.01 17.92 15.83
C LEU A 90 -33.09 18.02 16.91
N THR A 91 -33.50 19.24 17.29
CA THR A 91 -34.54 19.46 18.31
C THR A 91 -35.94 19.53 17.73
N MET A 92 -36.07 19.45 16.40
CA MET A 92 -37.35 19.52 15.70
C MET A 92 -38.25 18.32 16.03
N PRO A 93 -39.50 18.54 16.46
CA PRO A 93 -40.49 17.48 16.64
C PRO A 93 -40.65 16.58 15.41
N GLY A 94 -40.84 15.27 15.62
CA GLY A 94 -40.93 14.27 14.55
C GLY A 94 -42.01 14.55 13.50
N ASP A 95 -43.15 15.11 13.91
CA ASP A 95 -44.23 15.48 12.98
C ASP A 95 -43.82 16.62 12.02
N TYR A 96 -43.03 17.58 12.52
CA TYR A 96 -42.48 18.66 11.70
C TYR A 96 -41.35 18.15 10.81
N ARG A 97 -40.48 17.28 11.32
CA ARG A 97 -39.43 16.64 10.52
C ARG A 97 -40.04 15.84 9.35
N ALA A 98 -41.06 15.03 9.60
CA ALA A 98 -41.76 14.29 8.54
C ALA A 98 -42.43 15.22 7.50
N ARG A 99 -42.94 16.39 7.90
CA ARG A 99 -43.46 17.41 6.98
C ARG A 99 -42.35 18.08 6.18
N LEU A 100 -41.18 18.34 6.78
CA LEU A 100 -40.01 18.88 6.10
C LEU A 100 -39.49 17.90 5.03
N THR A 101 -39.43 16.60 5.34
CA THR A 101 -39.07 15.56 4.38
C THR A 101 -40.02 15.54 3.17
N LYS A 102 -41.33 15.67 3.42
CA LYS A 102 -42.35 15.76 2.35
C LYS A 102 -42.23 17.05 1.53
N LEU A 103 -41.93 18.17 2.18
CA LEU A 103 -41.68 19.45 1.50
C LEU A 103 -40.47 19.33 0.57
N ALA A 104 -39.36 18.75 1.04
CA ALA A 104 -38.15 18.55 0.24
C ALA A 104 -38.42 17.67 -0.99
N LYS A 105 -39.15 16.56 -0.83
CA LYS A 105 -39.60 15.72 -1.96
C LYS A 105 -40.44 16.52 -2.95
N TRP A 106 -41.43 17.28 -2.47
CA TRP A 106 -42.30 18.10 -3.31
C TRP A 106 -41.54 19.19 -4.07
N LEU A 107 -40.52 19.82 -3.47
CA LEU A 107 -39.69 20.84 -4.12
C LEU A 107 -38.89 20.27 -5.30
N VAL A 108 -38.42 19.03 -5.19
CA VAL A 108 -37.75 18.31 -6.28
C VAL A 108 -38.75 17.90 -7.36
N GLU A 109 -39.90 17.30 -6.98
CA GLU A 109 -40.94 16.86 -7.92
C GLU A 109 -41.55 18.03 -8.70
N SER A 110 -41.69 19.19 -8.05
CA SER A 110 -42.23 20.40 -8.68
C SER A 110 -41.19 21.15 -9.53
N ALA A 111 -39.96 20.64 -9.63
CA ALA A 111 -38.84 21.24 -10.34
C ALA A 111 -38.43 22.65 -9.87
N LEU A 112 -38.82 23.03 -8.65
CA LEU A 112 -38.41 24.30 -8.02
C LEU A 112 -36.95 24.24 -7.53
N VAL A 113 -36.52 23.06 -7.07
CA VAL A 113 -35.15 22.82 -6.61
C VAL A 113 -34.56 21.62 -7.34
N PRO A 114 -33.46 21.77 -8.09
CA PRO A 114 -32.73 20.65 -8.66
C PRO A 114 -32.26 19.66 -7.57
N LEU A 115 -32.48 18.36 -7.79
CA LEU A 115 -32.05 17.28 -6.88
C LEU A 115 -30.57 17.40 -6.46
N ARG A 116 -29.71 17.85 -7.39
CA ARG A 116 -28.28 18.05 -7.16
C ARG A 116 -28.00 18.96 -5.97
N LEU A 117 -28.77 20.02 -5.76
CA LEU A 117 -28.52 20.99 -4.68
C LEU A 117 -28.77 20.39 -3.30
N PHE A 118 -29.80 19.54 -3.17
CA PHE A 118 -30.01 18.80 -1.93
C PHE A 118 -28.90 17.78 -1.69
N GLN A 119 -28.46 17.07 -2.73
CA GLN A 119 -27.36 16.10 -2.60
C GLN A 119 -26.01 16.73 -2.22
N GLU A 120 -25.76 17.98 -2.62
CA GLU A 120 -24.53 18.71 -2.28
C GLU A 120 -24.54 19.29 -0.86
N ARG A 121 -25.73 19.56 -0.28
CA ARG A 121 -25.86 20.38 0.95
C ARG A 121 -26.46 19.66 2.14
N CYS A 122 -27.36 18.70 1.92
CA CYS A 122 -28.03 17.99 3.00
C CYS A 122 -27.17 16.88 3.60
N GLU A 123 -27.42 16.60 4.89
CA GLU A 123 -26.86 15.46 5.58
C GLU A 123 -27.43 14.13 5.09
N GLU A 124 -26.67 13.09 5.31
CA GLU A 124 -26.90 11.75 4.78
C GLU A 124 -28.20 11.10 5.29
N GLU A 125 -28.52 11.32 6.57
CA GLU A 125 -29.74 10.81 7.20
C GLU A 125 -30.98 11.46 6.59
N PHE A 126 -30.94 12.78 6.38
CA PHE A 126 -32.04 13.52 5.77
C PHE A 126 -32.23 13.13 4.30
N LEU A 127 -31.15 12.96 3.53
CA LEU A 127 -31.22 12.49 2.15
C LEU A 127 -31.85 11.11 2.03
N TRP A 128 -31.56 10.21 2.98
CA TRP A 128 -32.17 8.89 3.05
C TRP A 128 -33.65 8.95 3.43
N GLU A 129 -34.01 9.71 4.46
CA GLU A 129 -35.41 9.95 4.88
C GLU A 129 -36.24 10.54 3.73
N ALA A 130 -35.65 11.46 2.97
CA ALA A 130 -36.27 12.13 1.82
C ALA A 130 -36.26 11.29 0.54
N GLU A 131 -35.78 10.03 0.57
CA GLU A 131 -35.66 9.14 -0.59
C GLU A 131 -34.91 9.79 -1.78
N MET A 132 -34.03 10.75 -1.50
CA MET A 132 -33.22 11.46 -2.50
C MET A 132 -31.96 10.68 -2.88
N ILE A 133 -31.64 9.62 -2.11
CA ILE A 133 -30.57 8.66 -2.34
C ILE A 133 -31.11 7.24 -2.19
N LYS A 134 -30.55 6.30 -2.98
CA LYS A 134 -30.89 4.86 -2.93
C LYS A 134 -30.04 4.06 -1.96
N ILE A 135 -28.98 4.67 -1.43
CA ILE A 135 -27.99 4.05 -0.55
C ILE A 135 -28.33 4.45 0.88
N LYS A 136 -28.22 3.51 1.84
CA LYS A 136 -28.46 3.79 3.26
C LYS A 136 -27.48 4.87 3.76
N ALA A 137 -27.95 5.73 4.67
CA ALA A 137 -27.12 6.81 5.25
C ALA A 137 -25.77 6.31 5.75
N GLN A 138 -25.71 5.23 6.56
CA GLN A 138 -24.45 4.70 7.09
C GLN A 138 -23.44 4.27 6.01
N GLU A 139 -23.91 3.75 4.87
CA GLU A 139 -23.05 3.34 3.76
C GLU A 139 -22.51 4.54 2.98
N LEU A 140 -23.31 5.61 2.87
CA LEU A 140 -22.87 6.88 2.28
C LEU A 140 -21.75 7.48 3.13
N LYS A 141 -21.88 7.47 4.46
CA LYS A 141 -20.88 7.99 5.41
C LYS A 141 -19.55 7.29 5.26
N GLY A 142 -19.62 5.96 5.18
CA GLY A 142 -18.43 5.14 4.96
C GLY A 142 -17.78 5.42 3.60
N LYS A 143 -18.56 5.73 2.55
CA LYS A 143 -18.01 6.16 1.26
C LYS A 143 -17.39 7.55 1.34
N GLU A 144 -18.04 8.51 1.99
CA GLU A 144 -17.54 9.86 2.19
C GLU A 144 -16.21 9.84 2.94
N VAL A 145 -16.16 9.16 4.10
CA VAL A 145 -14.92 9.01 4.89
C VAL A 145 -13.80 8.40 4.06
N ARG A 146 -14.08 7.36 3.27
CA ARG A 146 -13.07 6.76 2.37
C ARG A 146 -12.60 7.73 1.30
N VAL A 147 -13.50 8.48 0.68
CA VAL A 147 -13.14 9.46 -0.36
C VAL A 147 -12.34 10.61 0.24
N ASN A 148 -12.77 11.19 1.35
CA ASN A 148 -12.04 12.24 2.06
C ASN A 148 -10.67 11.75 2.52
N THR A 149 -10.61 10.53 3.06
CA THR A 149 -9.33 9.94 3.49
C THR A 149 -8.38 9.78 2.31
N ARG A 150 -8.90 9.32 1.17
CA ARG A 150 -8.15 9.19 -0.08
C ARG A 150 -7.66 10.53 -0.59
N LEU A 151 -8.51 11.55 -0.62
CA LEU A 151 -8.17 12.88 -1.14
C LEU A 151 -7.17 13.63 -0.25
N LEU A 152 -7.28 13.47 1.08
CA LEU A 152 -6.48 14.25 2.04
C LEU A 152 -5.17 13.57 2.44
N TYR A 153 -5.14 12.23 2.51
CA TYR A 153 -4.00 11.51 3.09
C TYR A 153 -3.27 10.60 2.11
N GLN A 154 -3.86 10.25 0.96
CA GLN A 154 -3.13 9.48 -0.04
C GLN A 154 -2.19 10.42 -0.79
N GLN A 155 -0.90 10.31 -0.50
CA GLN A 155 0.12 10.91 -1.35
C GLN A 155 0.13 10.19 -2.69
N THR A 156 0.07 10.95 -3.79
CA THR A 156 0.32 10.42 -5.12
C THR A 156 1.81 10.11 -5.22
N LYS A 157 2.16 8.82 -5.06
CA LYS A 157 3.50 8.32 -5.30
C LYS A 157 3.39 7.16 -6.27
N PHE A 158 4.17 7.22 -7.33
CA PHE A 158 4.17 6.21 -8.37
C PHE A 158 5.23 5.16 -8.05
N ASN A 159 4.78 3.99 -7.63
CA ASN A 159 5.66 2.88 -7.20
C ASN A 159 5.91 1.89 -8.34
N LEU A 160 5.05 1.86 -9.35
CA LEU A 160 5.16 0.90 -10.45
C LEU A 160 5.77 1.56 -11.69
N LEU A 161 6.65 0.84 -12.37
CA LEU A 161 7.33 1.34 -13.58
C LEU A 161 6.36 1.78 -14.68
N ARG A 162 5.18 1.15 -14.76
CA ARG A 162 4.14 1.48 -15.75
C ARG A 162 3.35 2.73 -15.43
N GLU A 163 3.40 3.21 -14.19
CA GLU A 163 2.68 4.41 -13.77
C GLU A 163 3.41 5.65 -14.28
N GLU A 164 4.74 5.71 -14.06
CA GLU A 164 5.59 6.83 -14.50
C GLU A 164 6.82 6.32 -15.26
N SER A 165 6.58 5.80 -16.47
CA SER A 165 7.64 5.22 -17.30
C SER A 165 8.74 6.21 -17.67
N GLU A 166 8.41 7.50 -17.84
CA GLU A 166 9.39 8.53 -18.17
C GLU A 166 10.34 8.81 -17.00
N GLY A 167 9.80 8.99 -15.79
CA GLY A 167 10.60 9.26 -14.59
C GLY A 167 11.57 8.12 -14.29
N TYR A 168 11.09 6.88 -14.33
CA TYR A 168 11.94 5.70 -14.14
C TYR A 168 12.96 5.50 -15.27
N ALA A 169 12.60 5.74 -16.53
CA ALA A 169 13.55 5.65 -17.63
C ALA A 169 14.69 6.68 -17.53
N LYS A 170 14.37 7.93 -17.13
CA LYS A 170 15.37 8.97 -16.89
C LYS A 170 16.27 8.62 -15.71
N LEU A 171 15.72 8.05 -14.63
CA LEU A 171 16.49 7.57 -13.48
C LEU A 171 17.48 6.47 -13.90
N VAL A 172 17.01 5.42 -14.56
CA VAL A 172 17.87 4.30 -14.99
C VAL A 172 18.95 4.79 -15.96
N THR A 173 18.57 5.65 -16.91
CA THR A 173 19.53 6.24 -17.85
C THR A 173 20.62 7.06 -17.12
N LEU A 174 20.24 7.78 -16.06
CA LEU A 174 21.19 8.54 -15.25
C LEU A 174 22.14 7.61 -14.48
N LEU A 175 21.62 6.55 -13.87
CA LEU A 175 22.41 5.59 -13.08
C LEU A 175 23.35 4.76 -13.95
N CYS A 176 22.93 4.41 -15.18
CA CYS A 176 23.74 3.64 -16.12
C CYS A 176 24.74 4.48 -16.94
N ARG A 177 24.75 5.82 -16.79
CA ARG A 177 25.80 6.64 -17.42
C ARG A 177 27.13 6.30 -16.75
N GLY A 178 27.99 5.61 -17.50
CA GLY A 178 29.30 5.18 -17.03
C GLY A 178 30.11 6.34 -16.42
N SER A 179 30.92 6.00 -15.43
CA SER A 179 31.82 6.92 -14.71
C SER A 179 32.91 7.48 -15.65
N GLU A 180 32.57 8.44 -16.50
CA GLU A 180 33.57 9.16 -17.31
C GLU A 180 34.17 10.38 -16.58
N ALA A 181 33.70 10.72 -15.37
CA ALA A 181 34.28 11.82 -14.60
C ALA A 181 34.06 11.66 -13.09
N SER A 182 34.90 10.87 -12.42
CA SER A 182 35.02 10.81 -10.97
C SER A 182 35.57 12.14 -10.43
N THR A 183 34.70 13.11 -10.20
CA THR A 183 34.98 14.31 -9.40
C THR A 183 33.90 14.40 -8.33
N GLU A 184 34.24 14.79 -7.10
CA GLU A 184 33.28 14.94 -5.98
C GLU A 184 32.07 15.85 -6.32
N ASN A 185 32.25 16.77 -7.28
CA ASN A 185 31.18 17.62 -7.77
C ASN A 185 30.13 16.86 -8.60
N ALA A 186 30.52 15.76 -9.26
CA ALA A 186 29.64 14.97 -10.11
C ALA A 186 28.68 14.10 -9.29
N SER A 187 29.10 13.56 -8.15
CA SER A 187 28.24 12.78 -7.26
C SER A 187 27.19 13.66 -6.60
N ALA A 188 27.58 14.81 -6.04
CA ALA A 188 26.65 15.80 -5.49
C ALA A 188 25.62 16.28 -6.53
N ALA A 189 26.05 16.51 -7.77
CA ALA A 189 25.15 16.87 -8.87
C ALA A 189 24.16 15.73 -9.19
N THR A 190 24.63 14.49 -9.24
CA THR A 190 23.79 13.30 -9.49
C THR A 190 22.74 13.13 -8.39
N ILE A 191 23.13 13.31 -7.13
CA ILE A 191 22.23 13.31 -5.97
C ILE A 191 21.14 14.37 -6.12
N GLY A 192 21.53 15.59 -6.50
CA GLY A 192 20.59 16.68 -6.77
C GLY A 192 19.60 16.34 -7.88
N ILE A 193 20.07 15.72 -8.96
CA ILE A 193 19.23 15.28 -10.07
C ILE A 193 18.25 14.19 -9.63
N ILE A 194 18.70 13.17 -8.88
CA ILE A 194 17.82 12.10 -8.37
C ILE A 194 16.72 12.69 -7.49
N LYS A 195 17.07 13.58 -6.55
CA LYS A 195 16.09 14.28 -5.71
C LYS A 195 15.09 15.09 -6.56
N SER A 196 15.57 15.75 -7.61
CA SER A 196 14.72 16.48 -8.55
C SER A 196 13.80 15.55 -9.35
N LEU A 197 14.27 14.36 -9.76
CA LEU A 197 13.45 13.38 -10.47
C LEU A 197 12.35 12.81 -9.57
N ILE A 198 12.70 12.46 -8.32
CA ILE A 198 11.75 11.98 -7.31
C ILE A 198 10.63 13.02 -7.11
N GLY A 199 10.99 14.30 -6.95
CA GLY A 199 10.01 15.36 -6.71
C GLY A 199 9.24 15.81 -7.95
N HIS A 200 9.80 15.72 -9.16
CA HIS A 200 9.15 16.17 -10.39
C HIS A 200 8.15 15.14 -10.94
N PHE A 201 8.48 13.85 -10.81
CA PHE A 201 7.67 12.74 -11.30
C PHE A 201 6.93 12.01 -10.18
N ASP A 202 6.93 12.54 -8.95
CA ASP A 202 6.32 11.91 -7.77
C ASP A 202 6.70 10.42 -7.62
N LEU A 203 7.97 10.08 -7.86
CA LEU A 203 8.44 8.69 -7.81
C LEU A 203 8.45 8.18 -6.37
N ASP A 204 8.12 6.90 -6.17
CA ASP A 204 8.26 6.28 -4.86
C ASP A 204 9.75 6.12 -4.48
N PRO A 205 10.21 6.71 -3.36
CA PRO A 205 11.61 6.65 -2.96
C PRO A 205 12.12 5.22 -2.69
N ASN A 206 11.26 4.30 -2.26
CA ASN A 206 11.67 2.92 -2.00
C ASN A 206 11.90 2.19 -3.32
N ARG A 207 11.06 2.42 -4.34
CA ARG A 207 11.28 1.86 -5.67
C ARG A 207 12.52 2.45 -6.34
N VAL A 208 12.76 3.75 -6.16
CA VAL A 208 13.99 4.40 -6.64
C VAL A 208 15.20 3.78 -5.97
N PHE A 209 15.16 3.55 -4.66
CA PHE A 209 16.26 2.91 -3.93
C PHE A 209 16.50 1.47 -4.41
N ASP A 210 15.44 0.71 -4.64
CA ASP A 210 15.51 -0.65 -5.20
C ASP A 210 16.23 -0.68 -6.56
N ILE A 211 15.92 0.26 -7.45
CA ILE A 211 16.60 0.42 -8.75
C ILE A 211 18.08 0.83 -8.56
N VAL A 212 18.37 1.70 -7.60
CA VAL A 212 19.76 2.08 -7.28
C VAL A 212 20.57 0.86 -6.83
N LEU A 213 19.99 -0.01 -6.00
CA LEU A 213 20.63 -1.27 -5.57
C LEU A 213 20.84 -2.23 -6.75
N GLU A 214 19.86 -2.35 -7.65
CA GLU A 214 20.01 -3.18 -8.87
C GLU A 214 21.11 -2.65 -9.80
N CYS A 215 21.19 -1.33 -10.00
CA CYS A 215 22.28 -0.74 -10.77
C CYS A 215 23.64 -0.94 -10.10
N PHE A 216 23.68 -0.91 -8.76
CA PHE A 216 24.92 -1.14 -8.02
C PHE A 216 25.39 -2.59 -8.12
N GLU A 217 24.48 -3.56 -8.06
CA GLU A 217 24.78 -4.97 -8.32
C GLU A 217 25.42 -5.18 -9.71
N LEU A 218 24.95 -4.45 -10.73
CA LEU A 218 25.47 -4.55 -12.09
C LEU A 218 26.80 -3.82 -12.30
N GLN A 219 27.12 -2.83 -11.46
CA GLN A 219 28.29 -1.96 -11.59
C GLN A 219 28.99 -1.77 -10.24
N PRO A 220 29.64 -2.82 -9.69
CA PRO A 220 30.24 -2.78 -8.36
C PRO A 220 31.43 -1.81 -8.26
N ASP A 221 32.11 -1.51 -9.38
CA ASP A 221 33.28 -0.61 -9.41
C ASP A 221 32.92 0.87 -9.26
N ASN A 222 31.62 1.23 -9.32
CA ASN A 222 31.19 2.61 -9.31
C ASN A 222 30.90 3.11 -7.90
N ASN A 223 31.87 3.82 -7.31
CA ASN A 223 31.79 4.37 -5.95
C ASN A 223 30.66 5.40 -5.75
N ILE A 224 30.07 5.95 -6.82
CA ILE A 224 28.94 6.89 -6.71
C ILE A 224 27.78 6.25 -5.95
N PHE A 225 27.54 4.95 -6.11
CA PHE A 225 26.45 4.26 -5.43
C PHE A 225 26.60 4.29 -3.90
N LEU A 226 27.83 4.19 -3.38
CA LEU A 226 28.11 4.30 -1.94
C LEU A 226 27.76 5.68 -1.38
N GLU A 227 27.90 6.74 -2.19
CA GLU A 227 27.47 8.09 -1.82
C GLU A 227 25.96 8.31 -1.96
N LEU A 228 25.28 7.53 -2.83
CA LEU A 228 23.83 7.60 -3.04
C LEU A 228 23.03 6.89 -1.94
N ILE A 229 23.51 5.75 -1.46
CA ILE A 229 22.83 4.92 -0.45
C ILE A 229 22.45 5.70 0.83
N PRO A 230 23.31 6.55 1.43
CA PRO A 230 22.97 7.32 2.63
C PRO A 230 21.74 8.24 2.52
N ILE A 231 21.28 8.55 1.31
CA ILE A 231 20.10 9.41 1.09
C ILE A 231 18.81 8.69 1.48
N PHE A 232 18.82 7.36 1.41
CA PHE A 232 17.66 6.52 1.67
C PHE A 232 17.66 6.02 3.12
N PRO A 233 16.48 5.75 3.70
CA PRO A 233 16.39 5.23 5.07
C PRO A 233 17.05 3.85 5.19
N LYS A 234 18.01 3.70 6.12
CA LYS A 234 18.72 2.44 6.40
C LYS A 234 17.77 1.25 6.66
N SER A 235 16.66 1.50 7.36
CA SER A 235 15.64 0.49 7.69
C SER A 235 14.98 -0.16 6.47
N HIS A 236 14.95 0.53 5.32
CA HIS A 236 14.34 0.00 4.11
C HIS A 236 15.30 -0.87 3.30
N ALA A 237 16.62 -0.69 3.47
CA ALA A 237 17.62 -1.49 2.77
C ALA A 237 17.50 -2.98 3.12
N SER A 238 17.35 -3.31 4.40
CA SER A 238 17.15 -4.69 4.87
C SER A 238 15.87 -5.31 4.33
N GLN A 239 14.78 -4.55 4.29
CA GLN A 239 13.49 -5.03 3.80
C GLN A 239 13.52 -5.28 2.28
N ILE A 240 14.12 -4.38 1.51
CA ILE A 240 14.23 -4.52 0.05
C ILE A 240 15.14 -5.70 -0.30
N LEU A 241 16.33 -5.79 0.31
CA LEU A 241 17.25 -6.90 0.08
C LEU A 241 16.65 -8.23 0.56
N GLY A 242 16.00 -8.25 1.72
CA GLY A 242 15.28 -9.42 2.22
C GLY A 242 14.19 -9.88 1.26
N PHE A 243 13.43 -8.94 0.67
CA PHE A 243 12.44 -9.27 -0.35
C PHE A 243 13.08 -9.85 -1.64
N LYS A 244 14.24 -9.33 -2.06
CA LYS A 244 15.00 -9.90 -3.19
C LYS A 244 15.49 -11.32 -2.88
N PHE A 245 16.04 -11.57 -1.69
CA PHE A 245 16.45 -12.93 -1.29
C PHE A 245 15.26 -13.89 -1.25
N GLN A 246 14.12 -13.47 -0.70
CA GLN A 246 12.90 -14.28 -0.66
C GLN A 246 12.31 -14.56 -2.04
N TYR A 247 12.53 -13.69 -3.03
CA TYR A 247 12.07 -13.90 -4.40
C TYR A 247 12.69 -15.17 -5.02
N TYR A 248 13.99 -15.40 -4.81
CA TYR A 248 14.71 -16.57 -5.34
C TYR A 248 14.37 -17.89 -4.65
N GLN A 249 13.61 -17.86 -3.54
CA GLN A 249 13.14 -19.07 -2.86
C GLN A 249 11.75 -19.52 -3.29
N ARG A 250 11.07 -18.73 -4.14
CA ARG A 250 9.73 -19.10 -4.60
C ARG A 250 9.84 -20.29 -5.55
N MET A 251 8.93 -21.25 -5.41
CA MET A 251 8.83 -22.45 -6.26
C MET A 251 8.69 -22.15 -7.76
N GLU A 252 8.30 -20.92 -8.11
CA GLU A 252 8.13 -20.44 -9.48
C GLU A 252 9.45 -19.98 -10.12
N VAL A 253 10.50 -19.74 -9.32
CA VAL A 253 11.78 -19.18 -9.74
C VAL A 253 12.83 -20.29 -9.70
N ASN A 254 13.18 -20.84 -10.86
CA ASN A 254 14.18 -21.90 -11.01
C ASN A 254 15.63 -21.37 -11.10
N SER A 255 15.89 -20.15 -10.63
CA SER A 255 17.21 -19.54 -10.66
C SER A 255 17.75 -19.38 -9.25
N SER A 256 19.00 -19.78 -9.03
CA SER A 256 19.72 -19.51 -7.78
C SER A 256 19.94 -18.00 -7.58
N VAL A 257 20.22 -17.62 -6.33
CA VAL A 257 20.50 -16.23 -5.99
C VAL A 257 21.79 -15.77 -6.70
N PRO A 258 21.77 -14.65 -7.44
CA PRO A 258 22.96 -14.11 -8.08
C PRO A 258 24.07 -13.80 -7.08
N PHE A 259 25.32 -14.08 -7.45
CA PHE A 259 26.47 -13.76 -6.62
C PHE A 259 26.62 -12.26 -6.35
N GLY A 260 26.24 -11.41 -7.32
CA GLY A 260 26.27 -9.95 -7.19
C GLY A 260 25.43 -9.46 -6.00
N LEU A 261 24.28 -10.09 -5.75
CA LEU A 261 23.42 -9.74 -4.61
C LEU A 261 24.09 -10.05 -3.26
N TYR A 262 24.82 -11.18 -3.15
CA TYR A 262 25.60 -11.50 -1.95
C TYR A 262 26.75 -10.52 -1.75
N GLN A 263 27.48 -10.17 -2.82
CA GLN A 263 28.55 -9.18 -2.78
C GLN A 263 28.03 -7.80 -2.36
N LEU A 264 26.93 -7.34 -2.94
CA LEU A 264 26.28 -6.08 -2.61
C LEU A 264 25.87 -6.03 -1.13
N THR A 265 25.22 -7.10 -0.65
CA THR A 265 24.77 -7.20 0.73
C THR A 265 25.95 -7.17 1.70
N ALA A 266 27.02 -7.90 1.40
CA ALA A 266 28.24 -7.90 2.20
C ALA A 266 28.90 -6.51 2.25
N LEU A 267 28.96 -5.82 1.12
CA LEU A 267 29.52 -4.46 1.03
C LEU A 267 28.70 -3.46 1.86
N LEU A 268 27.37 -3.54 1.82
CA LEU A 268 26.49 -2.67 2.61
C LEU A 268 26.62 -2.89 4.13
N VAL A 269 26.88 -4.12 4.54
CA VAL A 269 27.15 -4.45 5.95
C VAL A 269 28.54 -3.95 6.36
N LYS A 270 29.55 -4.12 5.50
CA LYS A 270 30.92 -3.64 5.75
C LYS A 270 30.99 -2.12 5.94
N GLU A 271 30.23 -1.37 5.15
CA GLU A 271 30.14 0.09 5.21
C GLU A 271 29.18 0.61 6.30
N GLU A 272 28.73 -0.26 7.22
CA GLU A 272 27.84 0.09 8.35
C GLU A 272 26.50 0.74 7.94
N PHE A 273 26.01 0.46 6.73
CA PHE A 273 24.67 0.88 6.29
C PHE A 273 23.57 -0.01 6.86
N MET A 274 23.90 -1.26 7.14
CA MET A 274 22.99 -2.33 7.53
C MET A 274 23.64 -3.18 8.61
N ASP A 275 22.87 -3.55 9.62
CA ASP A 275 23.30 -4.55 10.60
C ASP A 275 23.14 -5.96 10.02
N LEU A 276 24.11 -6.83 10.29
CA LEU A 276 24.06 -8.24 9.87
C LEU A 276 22.79 -8.94 10.36
N ASP A 277 22.37 -8.68 11.60
CA ASP A 277 21.17 -9.31 12.17
C ASP A 277 19.87 -8.90 11.45
N CYS A 278 19.84 -7.69 10.89
CA CYS A 278 18.69 -7.18 10.14
C CYS A 278 18.48 -7.95 8.83
N ILE A 279 19.55 -8.26 8.10
CA ILE A 279 19.42 -9.05 6.87
C ILE A 279 19.24 -10.53 7.18
N TYR A 280 19.93 -11.04 8.21
CA TYR A 280 19.87 -12.44 8.60
C TYR A 280 18.44 -12.90 8.90
N ALA A 281 17.63 -12.04 9.53
CA ALA A 281 16.22 -12.33 9.82
C ALA A 281 15.35 -12.59 8.58
N HIS A 282 15.79 -12.17 7.39
CA HIS A 282 15.08 -12.35 6.13
C HIS A 282 15.61 -13.50 5.28
N LEU A 283 16.80 -14.02 5.59
CA LEU A 283 17.44 -15.11 4.87
C LEU A 283 16.78 -16.44 5.18
N LEU A 284 16.86 -17.34 4.21
CA LEU A 284 16.32 -18.68 4.32
C LEU A 284 17.31 -19.68 3.69
N PRO A 285 17.24 -20.97 4.02
CA PRO A 285 16.41 -21.58 5.06
C PRO A 285 16.79 -21.08 6.47
N LYS A 286 15.89 -21.24 7.44
CA LYS A 286 16.21 -20.91 8.83
C LYS A 286 17.26 -21.89 9.35
N ASP A 287 18.09 -21.42 10.28
CA ASP A 287 19.20 -22.18 10.87
C ASP A 287 18.77 -23.57 11.35
N ASP A 288 17.66 -23.66 12.10
CA ASP A 288 17.17 -24.94 12.62
C ASP A 288 16.89 -25.96 11.50
N GLU A 289 16.23 -25.53 10.42
CA GLU A 289 15.91 -26.37 9.27
C GLU A 289 17.17 -26.76 8.48
N ALA A 290 18.09 -25.82 8.32
CA ALA A 290 19.37 -26.05 7.66
C ALA A 290 20.23 -27.07 8.44
N PHE A 291 20.27 -26.94 9.77
CA PHE A 291 21.02 -27.84 10.64
C PHE A 291 20.41 -29.25 10.67
N GLU A 292 19.08 -29.39 10.69
CA GLU A 292 18.42 -30.69 10.60
C GLU A 292 18.71 -31.39 9.26
N HIS A 293 18.61 -30.67 8.15
CA HIS A 293 18.93 -31.20 6.83
C HIS A 293 20.39 -31.69 6.77
N TYR A 294 21.33 -30.86 7.22
CA TYR A 294 22.75 -31.20 7.24
C TYR A 294 23.06 -32.39 8.16
N ASN A 295 22.47 -32.44 9.36
CA ASN A 295 22.65 -33.56 10.27
C ASN A 295 22.13 -34.88 9.69
N SER A 296 20.98 -34.84 8.99
CA SER A 296 20.44 -36.01 8.31
C SER A 296 21.34 -36.50 7.18
N PHE A 297 21.91 -35.57 6.42
CA PHE A 297 22.85 -35.86 5.34
C PHE A 297 24.18 -36.42 5.88
N SER A 298 24.73 -35.79 6.92
CA SER A 298 25.95 -36.23 7.59
C SER A 298 25.80 -37.61 8.22
N ALA A 299 24.66 -37.91 8.85
CA ALA A 299 24.37 -39.23 9.39
C ALA A 299 24.33 -40.32 8.31
N LYS A 300 23.65 -40.07 7.18
CA LYS A 300 23.65 -40.99 6.02
C LYS A 300 25.07 -41.26 5.52
N ARG A 301 25.89 -40.21 5.41
CA ARG A 301 27.28 -40.32 4.97
C ARG A 301 28.15 -41.10 5.95
N LEU A 302 27.98 -40.90 7.25
CA LEU A 302 28.69 -41.68 8.26
C LEU A 302 28.27 -43.15 8.19
N ASP A 303 26.99 -43.45 7.96
CA ASP A 303 26.51 -44.82 7.77
C ASP A 303 27.08 -45.47 6.50
N GLU A 304 27.16 -44.74 5.40
CA GLU A 304 27.81 -45.19 4.16
C GLU A 304 29.31 -45.43 4.37
N ALA A 305 30.02 -44.48 5.00
CA ALA A 305 31.43 -44.63 5.32
C ALA A 305 31.69 -45.84 6.23
N ASN A 306 30.80 -46.10 7.21
CA ASN A 306 30.90 -47.26 8.10
C ASN A 306 30.59 -48.60 7.40
N LYS A 307 29.94 -48.59 6.23
CA LYS A 307 29.73 -49.78 5.39
C LYS A 307 30.96 -50.08 4.53
N ILE A 308 31.80 -49.09 4.24
CA ILE A 308 33.07 -49.30 3.52
C ILE A 308 33.99 -50.19 4.37
N GLY A 309 34.45 -51.30 3.79
CA GLY A 309 35.39 -52.21 4.45
C GLY A 309 34.81 -53.11 5.54
N LYS A 310 33.49 -53.09 5.80
CA LYS A 310 32.85 -53.98 6.78
C LYS A 310 32.54 -55.33 6.15
N ILE A 311 33.23 -56.38 6.61
CA ILE A 311 33.07 -57.74 6.10
C ILE A 311 32.16 -58.53 7.04
N ASN A 312 31.01 -58.98 6.54
CA ASN A 312 30.15 -59.92 7.28
C ASN A 312 30.77 -61.33 7.26
N LEU A 313 31.48 -61.68 8.34
CA LEU A 313 32.11 -63.00 8.53
C LEU A 313 31.12 -64.18 8.60
N ALA A 314 29.82 -63.91 8.70
CA ALA A 314 28.75 -64.92 8.72
C ALA A 314 28.16 -65.22 7.32
N ALA A 315 28.55 -64.48 6.28
CA ALA A 315 28.09 -64.73 4.92
C ALA A 315 28.65 -66.07 4.43
N THR A 316 27.76 -67.03 4.13
CA THR A 316 28.18 -68.36 3.67
C THR A 316 28.39 -68.28 2.15
N GLY A 317 29.36 -69.01 1.58
CA GLY A 317 29.80 -68.86 0.18
C GLY A 317 28.75 -68.96 -0.94
N LYS A 318 27.48 -69.26 -0.61
CA LYS A 318 26.34 -69.18 -1.51
C LYS A 318 25.76 -67.76 -1.60
N ASP A 319 25.81 -66.97 -0.53
CA ASP A 319 25.37 -65.57 -0.50
C ASP A 319 26.34 -64.63 -1.22
N LEU A 320 27.59 -65.06 -1.44
CA LEU A 320 28.62 -64.31 -2.19
C LEU A 320 28.50 -64.47 -3.72
N MET A 321 27.63 -65.35 -4.21
CA MET A 321 27.47 -65.64 -5.65
C MET A 321 26.12 -65.21 -6.24
N ASP A 322 25.21 -64.68 -5.43
CA ASP A 322 23.92 -64.14 -5.89
C ASP A 322 24.03 -62.62 -6.09
N ASP A 323 24.11 -62.18 -7.35
CA ASP A 323 24.19 -60.76 -7.74
C ASP A 323 22.97 -59.92 -7.29
N GLU A 324 21.82 -60.55 -7.01
CA GLU A 324 20.60 -59.88 -6.55
C GLU A 324 20.62 -59.51 -5.04
N LYS A 325 21.60 -60.00 -4.28
CA LYS A 325 21.78 -59.66 -2.85
C LYS A 325 23.08 -58.88 -2.60
N GLN A 326 23.38 -57.89 -3.44
CA GLN A 326 24.44 -56.89 -3.24
C GLN A 326 24.17 -55.93 -2.06
N GLY A 327 23.63 -56.43 -0.94
CA GLY A 327 23.60 -55.71 0.33
C GLY A 327 24.84 -55.97 1.20
N ASP A 328 25.65 -56.99 0.85
CA ASP A 328 26.63 -57.58 1.78
C ASP A 328 28.04 -57.76 1.20
N VAL A 329 28.35 -57.05 0.10
CA VAL A 329 29.67 -57.05 -0.52
C VAL A 329 30.34 -55.69 -0.29
N THR A 330 31.56 -55.74 0.25
CA THR A 330 32.52 -54.62 0.37
C THR A 330 32.38 -53.63 -0.78
N ILE A 331 32.03 -52.38 -0.47
CA ILE A 331 32.14 -51.28 -1.42
C ILE A 331 33.62 -51.22 -1.84
N ASP A 332 33.92 -51.51 -3.11
CA ASP A 332 35.29 -51.45 -3.64
C ASP A 332 35.79 -50.00 -3.62
N LEU A 333 37.12 -49.81 -3.52
CA LEU A 333 37.75 -48.50 -3.40
C LEU A 333 37.38 -47.56 -4.55
N PHE A 334 37.20 -48.08 -5.77
CA PHE A 334 36.75 -47.30 -6.91
C PHE A 334 35.28 -46.87 -6.78
N THR A 335 34.41 -47.75 -6.29
CA THR A 335 33.00 -47.41 -5.99
C THR A 335 32.90 -46.39 -4.87
N ALA A 336 33.77 -46.47 -3.85
CA ALA A 336 33.85 -45.48 -2.78
C ALA A 336 34.30 -44.10 -3.29
N LEU A 337 35.20 -44.05 -4.28
CA LEU A 337 35.67 -42.81 -4.89
C LEU A 337 34.60 -42.18 -5.81
N ASP A 338 33.85 -43.00 -6.54
CA ASP A 338 32.70 -42.55 -7.33
C ASP A 338 31.60 -42.00 -6.40
N MET A 339 31.30 -42.69 -5.29
CA MET A 339 30.38 -42.21 -4.26
C MET A 339 30.85 -40.90 -3.60
N GLU A 340 32.15 -40.72 -3.37
CA GLU A 340 32.70 -39.45 -2.86
C GLU A 340 32.52 -38.32 -3.89
N THR A 341 32.78 -38.61 -5.16
CA THR A 341 32.63 -37.64 -6.26
C THR A 341 31.17 -37.22 -6.43
N GLU A 342 30.23 -38.16 -6.36
CA GLU A 342 28.79 -37.90 -6.34
C GLU A 342 28.38 -37.11 -5.09
N ALA A 343 28.90 -37.46 -3.91
CA ALA A 343 28.60 -36.73 -2.67
C ALA A 343 29.20 -35.31 -2.61
N VAL A 344 30.25 -35.02 -3.39
CA VAL A 344 30.75 -33.66 -3.61
C VAL A 344 29.86 -32.92 -4.60
N ALA A 345 29.37 -33.60 -5.65
CA ALA A 345 28.41 -33.05 -6.61
C ALA A 345 27.06 -32.69 -5.95
N GLU A 346 26.57 -33.52 -5.03
CA GLU A 346 25.32 -33.30 -4.26
C GLU A 346 25.41 -32.12 -3.28
N ARG A 347 26.62 -31.67 -2.92
CA ARG A 347 26.85 -30.50 -2.05
C ARG A 347 26.83 -29.15 -2.77
N PHE A 348 26.94 -29.14 -4.10
CA PHE A 348 26.79 -27.91 -4.89
C PHE A 348 25.38 -27.29 -4.77
N PRO A 349 24.28 -28.04 -4.89
CA PRO A 349 22.95 -27.48 -4.72
C PRO A 349 22.67 -27.04 -3.27
N GLU A 350 23.34 -27.61 -2.26
CA GLU A 350 23.22 -27.12 -0.87
C GLU A 350 23.73 -25.69 -0.72
N LEU A 351 24.82 -25.35 -1.41
CA LEU A 351 25.37 -23.99 -1.43
C LEU A 351 24.47 -23.02 -2.19
N GLU A 352 23.88 -23.46 -3.30
CA GLU A 352 22.97 -22.64 -4.10
C GLU A 352 21.62 -22.42 -3.41
N ASN A 353 21.16 -23.39 -2.61
CA ASN A 353 19.89 -23.33 -1.90
C ASN A 353 20.00 -22.62 -0.55
N ASN A 354 21.18 -22.60 0.08
CA ASN A 354 21.37 -21.98 1.38
C ASN A 354 21.95 -20.56 1.26
N GLN A 355 21.09 -19.56 1.48
CA GLN A 355 21.46 -18.16 1.33
C GLN A 355 22.44 -17.67 2.39
N THR A 356 22.46 -18.30 3.57
CA THR A 356 23.40 -17.94 4.64
C THR A 356 24.85 -18.31 4.26
N LEU A 357 25.04 -19.45 3.58
CA LEU A 357 26.33 -19.86 3.03
C LEU A 357 26.72 -18.99 1.83
N GLY A 358 25.76 -18.65 0.97
CA GLY A 358 25.98 -17.70 -0.13
C GLY A 358 26.45 -16.32 0.36
N LEU A 359 25.85 -15.82 1.44
CA LEU A 359 26.24 -14.56 2.07
C LEU A 359 27.64 -14.63 2.69
N LEU A 360 28.00 -15.76 3.30
CA LEU A 360 29.36 -16.00 3.80
C LEU A 360 30.41 -15.90 2.68
N THR A 361 30.15 -16.49 1.51
CA THR A 361 31.00 -16.30 0.32
C THR A 361 31.08 -14.83 -0.11
N GLY A 362 29.98 -14.07 0.02
CA GLY A 362 29.96 -12.63 -0.25
C GLY A 362 30.89 -11.85 0.68
N PHE A 363 30.86 -12.13 2.00
CA PHE A 363 31.73 -11.47 2.97
C PHE A 363 33.22 -11.77 2.74
N LEU A 364 33.55 -13.01 2.41
CA LEU A 364 34.92 -13.39 2.06
C LEU A 364 35.40 -12.68 0.79
N TYR A 365 34.52 -12.45 -0.18
CA TYR A 365 34.88 -11.73 -1.39
C TYR A 365 35.14 -10.24 -1.16
N VAL A 366 34.43 -9.63 -0.21
CA VAL A 366 34.55 -8.19 0.13
C VAL A 366 35.63 -7.95 1.21
N ASP A 367 36.41 -8.97 1.57
CA ASP A 367 37.47 -8.93 2.60
C ASP A 367 36.96 -8.46 3.98
N ASP A 368 35.73 -8.79 4.33
CA ASP A 368 35.15 -8.48 5.65
C ASP A 368 35.27 -9.67 6.60
N TRP A 369 36.42 -9.76 7.26
CA TRP A 369 36.71 -10.86 8.17
C TRP A 369 35.85 -10.86 9.43
N TYR A 370 35.47 -9.68 9.94
CA TYR A 370 34.74 -9.57 11.20
C TYR A 370 33.35 -10.20 11.08
N HIS A 371 32.59 -9.82 10.06
CA HIS A 371 31.26 -10.38 9.83
C HIS A 371 31.32 -11.82 9.32
N ALA A 372 32.33 -12.17 8.52
CA ALA A 372 32.57 -13.55 8.12
C ALA A 372 32.81 -14.46 9.34
N HIS A 373 33.62 -14.03 10.31
CA HIS A 373 33.91 -14.81 11.51
C HIS A 373 32.65 -15.06 12.36
N ILE A 374 31.79 -14.06 12.52
CA ILE A 374 30.49 -14.21 13.20
C ILE A 374 29.64 -15.27 12.50
N LEU A 375 29.59 -15.27 11.17
CA LEU A 375 28.87 -16.28 10.40
C LEU A 375 29.52 -17.66 10.47
N PHE A 376 30.85 -17.76 10.52
CA PHE A 376 31.52 -19.04 10.73
C PHE A 376 31.15 -19.68 12.07
N ASP A 377 31.05 -18.88 13.13
CA ASP A 377 30.65 -19.37 14.45
C ASP A 377 29.17 -19.82 14.46
N ARG A 378 28.27 -19.01 13.88
CA ARG A 378 26.83 -19.34 13.79
C ARG A 378 26.57 -20.57 12.92
N LEU A 379 27.27 -20.70 11.80
CA LEU A 379 27.10 -21.77 10.81
C LEU A 379 28.06 -22.95 11.05
N SER A 380 28.79 -22.98 12.17
CA SER A 380 29.68 -24.08 12.54
C SER A 380 29.05 -25.47 12.38
N PRO A 381 27.77 -25.70 12.74
CA PRO A 381 27.12 -27.01 12.53
C PRO A 381 27.02 -27.46 11.07
N LEU A 382 27.05 -26.53 10.11
CA LEU A 382 26.99 -26.83 8.67
C LEU A 382 28.36 -27.15 8.06
N ASN A 383 29.45 -26.99 8.84
CA ASN A 383 30.82 -27.12 8.37
C ASN A 383 31.08 -26.33 7.06
N PRO A 384 30.98 -24.99 7.09
CA PRO A 384 31.07 -24.13 5.91
C PRO A 384 32.39 -24.30 5.12
N VAL A 385 33.49 -24.66 5.81
CA VAL A 385 34.81 -24.89 5.21
C VAL A 385 34.85 -26.15 4.32
N ALA A 386 33.88 -27.05 4.46
CA ALA A 386 33.75 -28.21 3.58
C ALA A 386 33.33 -27.85 2.15
N HIS A 387 32.80 -26.64 1.91
CA HIS A 387 32.46 -26.16 0.57
C HIS A 387 33.69 -25.54 -0.10
N ILE A 388 34.01 -26.01 -1.32
CA ILE A 388 35.20 -25.60 -2.07
C ILE A 388 35.21 -24.08 -2.33
N GLN A 389 34.06 -23.46 -2.59
CA GLN A 389 33.97 -22.01 -2.85
C GLN A 389 34.33 -21.17 -1.61
N ILE A 390 33.83 -21.55 -0.43
CA ILE A 390 34.15 -20.89 0.85
C ILE A 390 35.62 -21.13 1.19
N CYS A 391 36.09 -22.37 1.02
CA CYS A 391 37.48 -22.75 1.28
C CYS A 391 38.47 -21.97 0.39
N ASN A 392 38.19 -21.84 -0.91
CA ASN A 392 38.99 -21.01 -1.81
C ASN A 392 38.93 -19.52 -1.43
N GLY A 393 37.78 -19.03 -0.96
CA GLY A 393 37.64 -17.67 -0.44
C GLY A 393 38.47 -17.41 0.81
N LEU A 394 38.64 -18.42 1.68
CA LEU A 394 39.50 -18.35 2.87
C LEU A 394 41.00 -18.35 2.55
N PHE A 395 41.40 -19.00 1.46
CA PHE A 395 42.81 -19.08 1.04
C PHE A 395 43.28 -17.87 0.23
N ARG A 396 42.36 -17.12 -0.35
CA ARG A 396 42.64 -15.90 -1.09
C ARG A 396 43.08 -14.79 -0.15
#